data_AF-A0A1B7U3Q7-F1
#
_entry.id   AF-A0A1B7U3Q7-F1
#
_cell.length_a   1.000
_cell.length_b   1.000
_cell.length_c   1.000
_cell.angle_alpha   90.00
_cell.angle_beta   90.00
_cell.angle_gamma   90.00
#
_symmetry.space_group_name_H-M   'P 1'
#
loop_
_entity.id
_entity.type
_entity.pdbx_description
1 polymer ?
#
loop_
_entity_poly.entity_id
_entity_poly.type
_entity_poly.pdbx_seq_one_letter_code
_entity_poly.pdbx_strand_id
1 'polypeptide(L)'
;MPEIATAAGVGRTTLHRYFADRETLIYEATLDSIRVLTEAVDEAATDDGPALEAMRRFVTAAVSIGERLVFLFGDPAVLRDIPPDQSPNEELVINLIARGQREGVFDPDLNPTWIRHALYGLILRGNEQAMAGALPRHTVAPLIARTFERGICPAG
;
A
#
# COMPACT_ATOMS: atom_id res chain seq x y z
N MET A 1 -19.93 -8.49 14.09
CA MET A 1 -19.57 -9.92 14.05
C MET A 1 -20.49 -10.76 13.16
N PRO A 2 -21.83 -10.72 13.27
CA PRO A 2 -22.70 -11.53 12.41
C PRO A 2 -22.53 -11.25 10.91
N GLU A 3 -22.47 -9.98 10.53
CA GLU A 3 -22.26 -9.55 9.13
C GLU A 3 -20.90 -10.00 8.58
N ILE A 4 -19.84 -9.90 9.38
CA ILE A 4 -18.49 -10.37 9.01
C ILE A 4 -18.49 -11.89 8.82
N ALA A 5 -19.14 -12.64 9.71
CA ALA A 5 -19.25 -14.10 9.58
C ALA A 5 -20.01 -14.49 8.30
N THR A 6 -21.11 -13.80 7.99
CA THR A 6 -21.86 -13.98 6.75
C THR A 6 -21.00 -13.66 5.52
N ALA A 7 -20.30 -12.53 5.52
CA ALA A 7 -19.44 -12.12 4.41
C ALA A 7 -18.26 -13.10 4.19
N ALA A 8 -17.69 -13.64 5.27
CA ALA A 8 -16.62 -14.63 5.22
C ALA A 8 -17.10 -16.06 4.96
N GLY A 9 -18.42 -16.30 4.86
CA GLY A 9 -18.98 -17.64 4.64
C GLY A 9 -18.76 -18.61 5.80
N VAL A 10 -18.56 -18.10 7.02
CA VAL A 10 -18.32 -18.91 8.23
C VAL A 10 -19.45 -18.79 9.24
N GLY A 11 -19.62 -19.81 10.09
CA GLY A 11 -20.56 -19.75 11.21
C GLY A 11 -20.13 -18.73 12.27
N ARG A 12 -21.10 -18.06 12.93
CA ARG A 12 -20.84 -17.09 14.00
C ARG A 12 -20.00 -17.67 15.14
N THR A 13 -20.31 -18.90 15.55
CA THR A 13 -19.55 -19.63 16.60
C THR A 13 -18.12 -19.91 16.16
N THR A 14 -17.91 -20.24 14.88
CA THR A 14 -16.56 -20.43 14.33
C THR A 14 -15.78 -19.13 14.40
N LEU A 15 -16.34 -18.02 13.92
CA LEU A 15 -15.67 -16.72 13.96
C LEU A 15 -15.35 -16.29 15.40
N HIS A 16 -16.33 -16.43 16.31
CA HIS A 16 -16.17 -16.04 17.71
C HIS A 16 -15.14 -16.90 18.46
N ARG A 17 -14.91 -18.15 18.03
CA ARG A 17 -13.86 -19.00 18.60
C ARG A 17 -12.47 -18.48 18.29
N TYR A 18 -12.26 -17.83 17.14
CA TYR A 18 -10.98 -17.25 16.75
C TYR A 18 -10.83 -15.80 17.23
N PHE A 19 -11.92 -15.04 17.23
CA PHE A 19 -11.92 -13.62 17.62
C PHE A 19 -13.07 -13.35 18.58
N ALA A 20 -12.74 -13.03 19.84
CA ALA A 20 -13.73 -12.81 20.89
C ALA A 20 -14.66 -11.61 20.57
N ASP A 21 -14.12 -10.59 19.91
CA ASP A 21 -14.84 -9.39 19.53
C ASP A 21 -14.32 -8.81 18.20
N ARG A 22 -14.96 -7.71 17.77
CA ARG A 22 -14.62 -7.03 16.53
C ARG A 22 -13.25 -6.34 16.60
N GLU A 23 -12.86 -5.86 17.77
CA GLU A 23 -11.61 -5.14 17.97
C GLU A 23 -10.42 -6.08 17.81
N THR A 24 -10.47 -7.24 18.45
CA THR A 24 -9.51 -8.34 18.28
C THR A 24 -9.40 -8.75 16.81
N LEU A 25 -10.54 -8.91 16.12
CA LEU A 25 -10.54 -9.26 14.69
C LEU A 25 -9.84 -8.19 13.84
N ILE A 26 -10.12 -6.91 14.08
CA ILE A 26 -9.50 -5.79 13.35
C ILE A 26 -8.02 -5.72 13.64
N TYR A 27 -7.61 -5.88 14.90
CA TYR A 27 -6.21 -5.88 15.30
C TYR A 27 -5.43 -6.98 14.57
N GLU A 28 -5.92 -8.22 14.60
CA GLU A 28 -5.30 -9.35 13.90
C GLU A 28 -5.28 -9.17 12.38
N ALA A 29 -6.36 -8.64 11.78
CA ALA A 29 -6.40 -8.30 10.35
C ALA A 29 -5.42 -7.17 9.98
N THR A 30 -5.16 -6.25 10.91
CA THR A 30 -4.18 -5.17 10.74
C THR A 30 -2.77 -5.73 10.73
N LEU A 31 -2.42 -6.59 11.70
CA LEU A 31 -1.13 -7.26 11.72
C LEU A 31 -0.89 -8.13 10.47
N ASP A 32 -1.88 -8.91 10.03
CA ASP A 32 -1.79 -9.68 8.77
C ASP A 32 -1.55 -8.76 7.58
N SER A 33 -2.27 -7.64 7.51
CA SER A 33 -2.15 -6.69 6.40
C SER A 33 -0.78 -6.00 6.38
N ILE A 34 -0.22 -5.67 7.55
CA ILE A 34 1.14 -5.10 7.64
C ILE A 34 2.17 -6.14 7.21
N ARG A 35 2.05 -7.39 7.66
CA ARG A 35 2.95 -8.48 7.23
C ARG A 35 2.95 -8.64 5.71
N VAL A 36 1.77 -8.68 5.10
CA VAL A 36 1.63 -8.80 3.63
C VAL A 36 2.16 -7.58 2.91
N LEU A 37 2.00 -6.37 3.48
CA LEU A 37 2.62 -5.16 2.94
C LEU A 37 4.14 -5.28 2.96
N THR A 38 4.73 -5.68 4.07
CA THR A 38 6.18 -5.88 4.18
C THR A 38 6.69 -6.89 3.15
N GLU A 39 6.04 -8.05 3.03
CA GLU A 39 6.38 -9.08 2.03
C GLU A 39 6.32 -8.53 0.60
N ALA A 40 5.27 -7.79 0.25
CA ALA A 40 5.12 -7.22 -1.09
C ALA A 40 6.19 -6.15 -1.40
N VAL A 41 6.60 -5.35 -0.40
CA VAL A 41 7.65 -4.35 -0.57
C VAL A 41 9.03 -5.02 -0.71
N ASP A 42 9.30 -6.06 0.08
CA ASP A 42 10.53 -6.84 -0.03
C ASP A 42 10.64 -7.53 -1.40
N GLU A 43 9.57 -8.15 -1.88
CA GLU A 43 9.50 -8.79 -3.20
C GLU A 43 9.69 -7.80 -4.36
N ALA A 44 9.33 -6.52 -4.18
CA ALA A 44 9.57 -5.50 -5.19
C ALA A 44 11.07 -5.24 -5.43
N ALA A 45 11.95 -5.72 -4.53
CA ALA A 45 13.39 -5.58 -4.58
C ALA A 45 13.76 -4.13 -4.88
N THR A 46 13.36 -3.23 -3.98
CA THR A 46 13.48 -1.78 -4.20
C THR A 46 14.92 -1.30 -4.37
N ASP A 47 15.90 -2.08 -3.91
CA ASP A 47 17.32 -1.79 -4.05
C ASP A 47 17.97 -2.36 -5.33
N ASP A 48 17.25 -3.15 -6.12
CA ASP A 48 17.81 -3.80 -7.31
C ASP A 48 17.62 -2.98 -8.59
N GLY A 49 18.70 -2.75 -9.33
CA GLY A 49 18.65 -2.07 -10.63
C GLY A 49 18.20 -0.60 -10.57
N PRO A 50 17.86 0.00 -11.72
CA PRO A 50 17.52 1.42 -11.82
C PRO A 50 16.31 1.82 -10.95
N ALA A 51 16.37 2.97 -10.29
CA ALA A 51 15.32 3.40 -9.35
C ALA A 51 13.93 3.53 -9.99
N LEU A 52 13.87 3.95 -11.25
CA LEU A 52 12.60 4.05 -11.99
C LEU A 52 11.93 2.67 -12.18
N GLU A 53 12.71 1.64 -12.53
CA GLU A 53 12.18 0.28 -12.69
C GLU A 53 11.80 -0.34 -11.34
N ALA A 54 12.60 -0.09 -10.30
CA ALA A 54 12.27 -0.47 -8.93
C ALA A 54 10.96 0.19 -8.45
N MET A 55 10.72 1.46 -8.78
CA MET A 55 9.45 2.15 -8.49
C MET A 55 8.27 1.52 -9.21
N ARG A 56 8.42 1.10 -10.47
CA ARG A 56 7.37 0.38 -11.21
C ARG A 56 7.04 -0.99 -10.58
N ARG A 57 8.07 -1.72 -10.13
CA ARG A 57 7.87 -2.98 -9.38
C ARG A 57 7.14 -2.73 -8.07
N PHE A 58 7.55 -1.71 -7.32
CA PHE A 58 6.86 -1.29 -6.09
C PHE A 58 5.39 -0.96 -6.33
N VAL A 59 5.07 -0.13 -7.34
CA VAL A 59 3.68 0.22 -7.70
C VAL A 59 2.88 -1.04 -8.02
N THR A 60 3.46 -1.97 -8.77
CA THR A 60 2.81 -3.23 -9.13
C THR A 60 2.53 -4.10 -7.91
N ALA A 61 3.51 -4.23 -7.00
CA ALA A 61 3.38 -4.97 -5.76
C ALA A 61 2.34 -4.32 -4.83
N ALA A 62 2.37 -3.00 -4.66
CA ALA A 62 1.39 -2.27 -3.85
C ALA A 62 -0.05 -2.43 -4.37
N VAL A 63 -0.23 -2.38 -5.70
CA VAL A 63 -1.56 -2.57 -6.31
C VAL A 63 -2.06 -4.01 -6.16
N SER A 64 -1.18 -5.02 -6.15
CA SER A 64 -1.59 -6.42 -5.97
C SER A 64 -2.23 -6.67 -4.60
N ILE A 65 -1.83 -5.91 -3.58
CA ILE A 65 -2.36 -5.94 -2.21
C ILE A 65 -3.30 -4.77 -1.91
N GLY A 66 -3.85 -4.12 -2.94
CA GLY A 66 -4.56 -2.84 -2.83
C GLY A 66 -5.72 -2.79 -1.82
N GLU A 67 -6.48 -3.87 -1.67
CA GLU A 67 -7.56 -3.95 -0.68
C GLU A 67 -7.03 -3.82 0.76
N ARG A 68 -5.86 -4.41 1.04
CA ARG A 68 -5.18 -4.30 2.34
C ARG A 68 -4.62 -2.89 2.56
N LEU A 69 -4.08 -2.26 1.52
CA LEU A 69 -3.63 -0.86 1.61
C LEU A 69 -4.79 0.08 1.91
N VAL A 70 -5.93 -0.09 1.24
CA VAL A 70 -7.14 0.69 1.51
C VAL A 70 -7.64 0.44 2.94
N PHE A 71 -7.59 -0.80 3.42
CA PHE A 71 -7.93 -1.12 4.81
C PHE A 71 -6.98 -0.43 5.82
N LEU A 72 -5.66 -0.53 5.63
CA LEU A 72 -4.65 0.02 6.54
C LEU A 72 -4.64 1.55 6.58
N PHE A 73 -4.78 2.20 5.42
CA PHE A 73 -4.55 3.64 5.28
C PHE A 73 -5.83 4.45 4.99
N GLY A 74 -6.98 3.79 4.83
CA GLY A 74 -8.27 4.46 4.62
C GLY A 74 -8.87 5.07 5.89
N ASP A 75 -8.52 4.53 7.07
CA ASP A 75 -8.93 5.06 8.37
C ASP A 75 -7.72 5.08 9.34
N PRO A 76 -7.26 6.26 9.79
CA PRO A 76 -6.15 6.38 10.75
C PRO A 76 -6.38 5.62 12.07
N ALA A 77 -7.63 5.29 12.42
CA ALA A 77 -7.91 4.51 13.62
C ALA A 77 -7.37 3.07 13.54
N VAL A 78 -7.19 2.51 12.33
CA VAL A 78 -6.75 1.12 12.12
C VAL A 78 -5.32 0.90 12.65
N LEU A 79 -4.43 1.86 12.42
CA LEU A 79 -3.03 1.77 12.85
C LEU A 79 -2.77 2.36 14.24
N ARG A 80 -3.79 2.92 14.91
CA ARG A 80 -3.60 3.71 16.15
C ARG A 80 -2.94 2.93 17.27
N ASP A 81 -3.35 1.68 17.45
CA ASP A 81 -2.93 0.84 18.57
C ASP A 81 -1.80 -0.13 18.16
N ILE A 82 -1.28 0.02 16.94
CA ILE A 82 -0.15 -0.78 16.45
C ILE A 82 1.16 -0.21 17.01
N PRO A 83 1.99 -1.03 17.66
CA PRO A 83 3.30 -0.60 18.14
C PRO A 83 4.20 -0.09 17.00
N PRO A 84 5.09 0.89 17.26
CA PRO A 84 5.99 1.43 16.23
C PRO A 84 6.89 0.38 15.56
N ASP A 85 7.33 -0.65 16.28
CA ASP A 85 8.16 -1.75 15.77
C ASP A 85 7.38 -2.74 14.87
N GLN A 86 6.05 -2.70 14.91
CA GLN A 86 5.15 -3.48 14.08
C GLN A 86 4.45 -2.64 13.01
N SER A 87 4.74 -1.34 12.94
CA SER A 87 4.16 -0.45 11.94
C SER A 87 4.81 -0.66 10.57
N PRO A 88 4.12 -0.34 9.46
CA PRO A 88 4.71 -0.41 8.12
C PRO A 88 6.06 0.32 8.02
N ASN A 89 7.06 -0.31 7.39
CA ASN A 89 8.35 0.31 7.19
C ASN A 89 8.28 1.38 6.08
N GLU A 90 8.07 2.61 6.52
CA GLU A 90 7.98 3.78 5.69
C GLU A 90 9.31 4.22 5.03
N GLU A 91 10.45 3.78 5.58
CA GLU A 91 11.78 4.22 5.12
C GLU A 91 12.15 3.62 3.78
N LEU A 92 11.70 2.39 3.46
CA LEU A 92 12.04 1.71 2.21
C LEU A 92 11.62 2.53 0.97
N VAL A 93 10.42 3.08 0.98
CA VAL A 93 9.90 3.90 -0.13
C VAL A 93 10.63 5.25 -0.20
N ILE A 94 10.93 5.86 0.95
CA ILE A 94 11.68 7.11 0.99
C ILE A 94 13.11 6.90 0.48
N ASN A 95 13.76 5.80 0.83
CA ASN A 95 15.10 5.44 0.36
C ASN A 95 15.12 5.22 -1.15
N LEU A 96 14.10 4.55 -1.71
CA LEU A 96 13.93 4.40 -3.16
C LEU A 96 13.77 5.75 -3.86
N ILE A 97 12.97 6.66 -3.29
CA ILE A 97 12.77 8.01 -3.83
C ILE A 97 14.10 8.79 -3.80
N ALA A 98 14.76 8.84 -2.65
CA ALA A 98 16.03 9.54 -2.49
C ALA A 98 17.13 8.96 -3.40
N ARG A 99 17.11 7.64 -3.63
CA ARG A 99 17.99 7.00 -4.61
C ARG A 99 17.69 7.47 -6.03
N GLY A 100 16.43 7.49 -6.45
CA GLY A 100 16.06 7.97 -7.79
C GLY A 100 16.37 9.46 -8.00
N GLN A 101 16.30 10.28 -6.95
CA GLN A 101 16.78 11.67 -7.01
C GLN A 101 18.29 11.76 -7.22
N ARG A 102 19.08 10.93 -6.51
CA ARG A 102 20.54 10.85 -6.72
C ARG A 102 20.92 10.31 -8.10
N GLU A 103 20.12 9.41 -8.66
CA GLU A 103 20.27 8.89 -10.02
C GLU A 103 19.80 9.89 -11.09
N GLY A 104 19.16 11.00 -10.70
CA GLY A 104 18.64 12.02 -11.62
C GLY A 104 17.38 11.60 -12.38
N VAL A 105 16.74 10.49 -11.98
CA VAL A 105 15.49 10.02 -12.61
C VAL A 105 14.24 10.59 -11.94
N PHE A 106 14.35 11.06 -10.69
CA PHE A 106 13.30 11.80 -9.99
C PHE A 106 13.77 13.23 -9.71
N ASP A 107 12.82 14.17 -9.69
CA ASP A 107 13.05 15.59 -9.44
C ASP A 107 13.69 15.81 -8.06
N PRO A 108 14.93 16.35 -7.98
CA PRO A 108 15.63 16.55 -6.73
C PRO A 108 15.07 17.70 -5.88
N ASP A 109 14.27 18.60 -6.47
CA ASP A 109 13.69 19.75 -5.76
C ASP A 109 12.39 19.39 -5.03
N LEU A 110 11.80 18.23 -5.35
CA LEU A 110 10.63 17.71 -4.65
C LEU A 110 11.00 17.06 -3.31
N ASN A 111 10.23 17.37 -2.28
CA ASN A 111 10.37 16.73 -0.97
C ASN A 111 10.05 15.21 -1.07
N PRO A 112 10.92 14.29 -0.61
CA PRO A 112 10.68 12.85 -0.68
C PRO A 112 9.38 12.38 0.01
N THR A 113 9.04 12.98 1.15
CA THR A 113 7.80 12.70 1.86
C THR A 113 6.57 13.13 1.06
N TRP A 114 6.66 14.25 0.32
CA TRP A 114 5.59 14.68 -0.58
C TRP A 114 5.40 13.70 -1.74
N ILE A 115 6.51 13.26 -2.38
CA ILE A 115 6.48 12.25 -3.44
C ILE A 115 5.80 10.97 -2.94
N ARG A 116 6.16 10.51 -1.74
CA ARG A 116 5.53 9.35 -1.11
C ARG A 116 4.03 9.54 -0.89
N HIS A 117 3.61 10.67 -0.34
CA HIS A 117 2.18 10.96 -0.12
C HIS A 117 1.40 10.98 -1.45
N ALA A 118 1.97 11.58 -2.50
CA ALA A 118 1.37 11.57 -3.82
C ALA A 118 1.24 10.13 -4.38
N LEU A 119 2.28 9.32 -4.23
CA LEU A 119 2.29 7.91 -4.64
C LEU A 119 1.19 7.09 -3.93
N TYR A 120 1.16 7.12 -2.60
CA TYR A 120 0.14 6.41 -1.82
C TYR A 120 -1.27 6.96 -2.08
N GLY A 121 -1.42 8.27 -2.27
CA GLY A 121 -2.70 8.86 -2.66
C GLY A 121 -3.23 8.28 -3.98
N LEU A 122 -2.37 8.15 -4.99
CA LEU A 122 -2.74 7.52 -6.27
C LEU A 122 -3.06 6.02 -6.11
N ILE A 123 -2.26 5.29 -5.32
CA ILE A 123 -2.48 3.87 -5.04
C ILE A 123 -3.83 3.65 -4.35
N LEU A 124 -4.11 4.39 -3.28
CA LEU A 124 -5.36 4.25 -2.53
C LEU A 124 -6.56 4.58 -3.42
N ARG A 125 -6.55 5.73 -4.10
CA ARG A 125 -7.66 6.14 -4.98
C ARG A 125 -7.85 5.19 -6.16
N GLY A 126 -6.77 4.71 -6.78
CA GLY A 126 -6.84 3.75 -7.88
C GLY A 126 -7.47 2.43 -7.44
N ASN A 127 -7.10 1.93 -6.26
CA ASN A 127 -7.67 0.70 -5.70
C ASN A 127 -9.12 0.87 -5.25
N GLU A 128 -9.48 1.97 -4.59
CA GLU A 128 -10.87 2.28 -4.25
C GLU A 128 -11.77 2.30 -5.49
N GLN A 129 -11.34 2.94 -6.57
CA GLN A 129 -12.10 2.96 -7.83
C GLN A 129 -12.22 1.57 -8.46
N ALA A 130 -11.17 0.74 -8.38
CA ALA A 130 -11.24 -0.63 -8.88
C ALA A 130 -12.15 -1.52 -8.02
N MET A 131 -12.15 -1.35 -6.70
CA MET A 131 -13.06 -2.04 -5.78
C MET A 131 -14.52 -1.62 -6.02
N ALA A 132 -14.76 -0.35 -6.35
CA ALA A 132 -16.08 0.17 -6.72
C ALA A 132 -16.52 -0.23 -8.14
N GLY A 133 -15.68 -0.92 -8.92
CA GLY A 133 -15.96 -1.32 -10.30
C GLY A 133 -15.87 -0.17 -11.32
N ALA A 134 -15.39 1.00 -10.92
CA ALA A 134 -15.20 2.15 -11.80
C ALA A 134 -13.96 2.03 -12.69
N LEU A 135 -12.98 1.22 -12.30
CA LEU A 135 -11.78 0.90 -13.07
C LEU A 135 -11.51 -0.61 -13.11
N PRO A 136 -11.04 -1.18 -14.24
CA PRO A 136 -10.51 -2.54 -14.25
C PRO A 136 -9.25 -2.66 -13.36
N ARG A 137 -9.17 -3.69 -12.50
CA ARG A 137 -8.02 -3.88 -11.60
C ARG A 137 -6.67 -3.89 -12.33
N HIS A 138 -6.60 -4.54 -13.48
CA HIS A 138 -5.36 -4.66 -14.26
C HIS A 138 -4.86 -3.32 -14.84
N THR A 139 -5.70 -2.28 -14.91
CA THR A 139 -5.29 -0.95 -15.41
C THR A 139 -4.74 -0.04 -14.33
N VAL A 140 -4.92 -0.38 -13.04
CA VAL A 140 -4.59 0.50 -11.91
C VAL A 140 -3.07 0.77 -11.84
N ALA A 141 -2.24 -0.27 -11.81
CA ALA A 141 -0.78 -0.10 -11.74
C ALA A 141 -0.20 0.68 -12.95
N PRO A 142 -0.55 0.34 -14.21
CA PRO A 142 -0.11 1.13 -15.38
C PRO A 142 -0.56 2.60 -15.33
N LEU A 143 -1.77 2.87 -14.84
CA LEU A 143 -2.30 4.24 -14.73
C LEU A 143 -1.54 5.05 -13.67
N ILE A 144 -1.26 4.44 -12.52
CA ILE A 144 -0.49 5.06 -11.44
C ILE A 144 0.93 5.34 -11.91
N ALA A 145 1.64 4.35 -12.45
CA ALA A 145 3.00 4.51 -12.94
C ALA A 145 3.09 5.65 -13.97
N ARG A 146 2.21 5.67 -14.97
CA ARG A 146 2.18 6.74 -15.98
C ARG A 146 1.91 8.12 -15.40
N THR A 147 0.95 8.24 -14.48
CA THR A 147 0.57 9.52 -13.87
C THR A 147 1.67 10.04 -12.96
N PHE A 148 2.22 9.14 -12.14
CA PHE A 148 3.25 9.44 -11.17
C PHE A 148 4.57 9.84 -11.83
N GLU A 149 5.07 9.05 -12.77
CA GLU A 149 6.34 9.32 -13.47
C GLU A 149 6.30 10.68 -14.19
N ARG A 150 5.18 11.04 -14.82
CA ARG A 150 5.03 12.35 -15.48
C ARG A 150 5.00 13.53 -14.50
N GLY A 151 4.69 13.29 -13.24
CA GLY A 151 4.63 14.31 -12.20
C GLY A 151 5.92 14.47 -11.41
N ILE A 152 6.81 13.47 -11.41
CA ILE A 152 8.03 13.47 -10.59
C ILE A 152 9.34 13.29 -11.36
N CYS A 153 9.30 12.98 -12.67
CA CYS A 153 10.50 13.03 -13.50
C CYS A 153 10.82 14.50 -13.85
N PRO A 154 12.11 14.90 -13.93
CA PRO A 154 12.48 16.26 -14.29
C PRO A 154 11.84 16.72 -15.60
N ALA A 155 11.39 17.99 -15.64
CA ALA A 155 11.07 18.63 -16.90
C ALA A 155 12.37 18.74 -17.71
N GLY A 156 12.38 18.14 -18.90
CA GLY A 156 13.51 18.23 -19.83
C GLY A 156 13.76 19.65 -20.33
#